data_AF-A0A9D1P9S3-F1
#
_entry.id   AF-A0A9D1P9S3-F1
#
_cell.length_a   1.000
_cell.length_b   1.000
_cell.length_c   1.000
_cell.angle_alpha   90.00
_cell.angle_beta   90.00
_cell.angle_gamma   90.00
#
_symmetry.space_group_name_H-M   'P 1'
#
loop_
_entity.id
_entity.type
_entity.pdbx_description
1 polymer ?
#
loop_
_entity_poly.entity_id
_entity_poly.type
_entity_poly.pdbx_seq_one_letter_code
_entity_poly.pdbx_strand_id
1 'polypeptide(L)'
;MCNLSQGIVERGIAQGIERGIAQGMERGIAQGIEKGMAQGIAQGLEKGMAQGIAQGMEKGIAQGVEKGAFNATLASLRRLIANAGMSAEQAMNVLEIPASERPRYLAAMG
;
A
#
# COMPACT_ATOMS: atom_id res chain seq x y z
N MET A 1 7.15 -54.47 51.97
CA MET A 1 7.32 -54.28 50.52
C MET A 1 6.31 -53.30 49.89
N CYS A 2 5.34 -52.76 50.63
CA CYS A 2 4.28 -51.90 50.07
C CYS A 2 4.69 -50.44 49.75
N ASN A 3 5.79 -49.94 50.31
CA ASN A 3 6.18 -48.53 50.12
C ASN A 3 6.94 -48.28 48.80
N LEU A 4 7.55 -49.31 48.22
CA LEU A 4 8.34 -49.17 46.99
C LEU A 4 7.44 -49.06 45.75
N SER A 5 6.38 -49.87 45.68
CA SER A 5 5.42 -49.85 44.56
C SER A 5 4.65 -48.52 44.51
N GLN A 6 4.22 -48.00 45.65
CA GLN A 6 3.53 -46.73 45.75
C GLN A 6 4.41 -45.55 45.29
N GLY A 7 5.68 -45.51 45.74
CA GLY A 7 6.62 -44.48 45.30
C GLY A 7 7.06 -44.57 43.83
N ILE A 8 6.84 -45.70 43.15
CA ILE A 8 7.04 -45.83 41.69
C ILE A 8 5.83 -45.26 40.94
N VAL A 9 4.61 -45.56 41.39
CA VAL A 9 3.38 -45.04 40.78
C VAL A 9 3.30 -43.52 40.90
N GLU A 10 3.57 -42.96 42.08
CA GLU A 10 3.56 -41.51 42.31
C GLU A 10 4.58 -40.79 41.42
N ARG A 11 5.80 -41.35 41.27
CA ARG A 11 6.82 -40.81 40.36
C ARG A 11 6.41 -40.91 38.89
N GLY A 12 5.78 -42.02 38.48
CA GLY A 12 5.29 -42.21 37.13
C GLY A 12 4.21 -41.19 36.76
N ILE A 13 3.26 -40.94 37.67
CA ILE A 13 2.20 -39.94 37.49
C ILE A 13 2.81 -38.54 37.43
N ALA A 14 3.69 -38.18 38.36
CA ALA A 14 4.34 -36.87 38.40
C ALA A 14 5.12 -36.59 37.10
N GLN A 15 5.95 -37.55 36.66
CA GLN A 15 6.71 -37.43 35.41
C GLN A 15 5.81 -37.38 34.17
N GLY A 16 4.71 -38.14 34.16
CA GLY A 16 3.74 -38.13 33.07
C GLY A 16 3.04 -36.78 32.93
N ILE A 17 2.62 -36.19 34.05
CA ILE A 17 1.99 -34.86 34.09
C ILE A 17 3.00 -33.80 33.65
N GLU A 18 4.21 -33.80 34.22
CA GLU A 18 5.25 -32.82 33.91
C GLU A 18 5.62 -32.86 32.43
N ARG A 19 5.86 -34.06 31.87
CA ARG A 19 6.15 -34.22 30.44
C ARG A 19 4.97 -33.83 29.56
N GLY A 20 3.75 -34.21 29.94
CA GLY A 20 2.54 -33.87 29.20
C GLY A 20 2.31 -32.36 29.11
N ILE A 21 2.47 -31.65 30.23
CA ILE A 21 2.37 -30.19 30.28
C ILE A 21 3.49 -29.55 29.48
N ALA A 22 4.74 -29.96 29.69
CA ALA A 22 5.89 -29.40 28.99
C ALA A 22 5.75 -29.55 27.47
N GLN A 23 5.46 -30.77 26.99
CA GLN A 23 5.29 -31.03 25.56
C GLN A 23 4.07 -30.34 24.97
N GLY A 24 2.95 -30.31 25.71
CA GLY A 24 1.73 -29.63 25.28
C GLY A 24 1.95 -28.13 25.14
N MET A 25 2.62 -27.51 26.11
CA MET A 25 2.92 -26.08 26.10
C MET A 25 3.91 -25.72 24.99
N GLU A 26 5.00 -26.48 24.85
CA GLU A 26 6.00 -26.26 23.80
C GLU A 26 5.39 -26.36 22.41
N ARG A 27 4.61 -27.42 22.14
CA ARG A 27 3.94 -27.60 20.84
C ARG A 27 2.88 -26.53 20.60
N GLY A 28 2.08 -26.20 21.62
CA GLY A 28 1.04 -25.19 21.52
C GLY A 28 1.61 -23.81 21.19
N ILE A 29 2.68 -23.41 21.88
CA ILE A 29 3.36 -22.13 21.63
C ILE A 29 4.01 -22.14 20.24
N ALA A 30 4.77 -23.18 19.89
CA ALA A 30 5.45 -23.26 18.60
C ALA A 30 4.44 -23.16 17.43
N GLN A 31 3.38 -23.95 17.47
CA GLN A 31 2.34 -23.92 16.43
C GLN A 31 1.57 -22.60 16.41
N GLY A 32 1.29 -22.03 17.57
CA GLY A 32 0.59 -20.75 17.69
C GLY A 32 1.40 -19.61 17.06
N ILE A 33 2.69 -19.54 17.37
CA ILE A 33 3.61 -18.54 16.79
C ILE A 33 3.74 -18.74 15.28
N GLU A 34 3.99 -19.97 14.82
CA GLU A 34 4.19 -20.26 13.41
C GLU A 34 2.94 -19.90 12.58
N LYS A 35 1.76 -20.36 13.00
CA LYS A 35 0.50 -20.06 12.30
C LYS A 35 0.15 -18.58 12.36
N GLY A 36 0.27 -17.97 13.54
CA GLY A 36 -0.04 -16.56 13.74
C GLY A 36 0.84 -15.66 12.87
N MET A 37 2.14 -15.95 12.82
CA MET A 37 3.08 -15.21 11.99
C MET A 37 2.82 -15.42 10.50
N ALA A 38 2.64 -16.67 10.05
CA ALA A 38 2.36 -16.96 8.64
C ALA A 38 1.06 -16.27 8.16
N GLN A 39 -0.01 -16.34 8.96
CA GLN A 39 -1.28 -15.69 8.64
C GLN A 39 -1.16 -14.16 8.65
N GLY A 40 -0.50 -13.61 9.67
CA GLY A 40 -0.30 -12.16 9.78
C GLY A 40 0.49 -11.59 8.62
N ILE A 41 1.59 -12.25 8.22
CA ILE A 41 2.41 -11.86 7.08
C ILE A 41 1.61 -11.95 5.78
N ALA A 42 0.93 -13.07 5.53
CA ALA A 42 0.14 -13.27 4.31
C ALA A 42 -0.96 -12.21 4.15
N GLN A 43 -1.76 -11.99 5.20
CA GLN A 43 -2.82 -10.99 5.18
C GLN A 43 -2.29 -9.55 5.08
N GLY A 44 -1.19 -9.26 5.78
CA GLY A 44 -0.55 -7.95 5.74
C GLY A 44 -0.01 -7.60 4.35
N LEU A 45 0.69 -8.54 3.71
CA LEU A 45 1.19 -8.38 2.35
C LEU A 45 0.06 -8.22 1.33
N GLU A 46 -0.94 -9.10 1.37
CA GLU A 46 -2.05 -9.07 0.43
C GLU A 46 -2.82 -7.74 0.51
N LYS A 47 -3.22 -7.33 1.72
CA LYS A 47 -3.95 -6.06 1.91
C LYS A 47 -3.09 -4.86 1.59
N GLY A 48 -1.85 -4.83 2.08
CA GLY A 48 -0.93 -3.71 1.86
C GLY A 48 -0.59 -3.52 0.38
N MET A 49 -0.34 -4.60 -0.34
CA MET A 49 -0.02 -4.56 -1.76
C MET A 49 -1.24 -4.16 -2.59
N ALA A 50 -2.42 -4.75 -2.33
CA ALA A 50 -3.65 -4.40 -3.04
C ALA A 50 -4.00 -2.92 -2.87
N GLN A 51 -3.95 -2.40 -1.64
CA GLN A 51 -4.22 -0.99 -1.35
C GLN A 51 -3.16 -0.07 -1.96
N GLY A 52 -1.88 -0.43 -1.84
CA GLY A 52 -0.77 0.36 -2.38
C GLY A 52 -0.84 0.49 -3.91
N ILE A 53 -1.11 -0.62 -4.60
CA ILE A 53 -1.26 -0.62 -6.07
C ILE A 53 -2.48 0.20 -6.49
N ALA A 54 -3.64 -0.02 -5.87
CA ALA A 54 -4.86 0.69 -6.23
C ALA A 54 -4.70 2.20 -6.07
N GLN A 55 -4.21 2.66 -4.91
CA GLN A 55 -4.00 4.08 -4.64
C GLN A 55 -2.90 4.69 -5.51
N GLY A 56 -1.81 3.95 -5.73
CA GLY A 56 -0.71 4.40 -6.57
C GLY A 56 -1.13 4.58 -8.02
N MET A 57 -1.89 3.61 -8.56
CA MET A 57 -2.39 3.64 -9.93
C MET A 57 -3.42 4.76 -10.12
N GLU A 58 -4.38 4.90 -9.21
CA GLU A 58 -5.40 5.96 -9.28
C GLU A 58 -4.75 7.35 -9.27
N LYS A 59 -3.85 7.62 -8.31
CA LYS A 59 -3.14 8.91 -8.23
C LYS A 59 -2.24 9.13 -9.44
N GLY A 60 -1.52 8.10 -9.88
CA GLY A 60 -0.63 8.20 -11.03
C GLY A 60 -1.37 8.51 -12.33
N ILE A 61 -2.49 7.84 -12.58
CA ILE A 61 -3.34 8.09 -13.75
C ILE A 61 -3.94 9.50 -13.67
N ALA A 62 -4.54 9.88 -12.55
CA ALA A 62 -5.16 11.21 -12.40
C ALA A 62 -4.14 12.34 -12.65
N GLN A 63 -2.96 12.26 -12.03
CA GLN A 63 -1.89 13.23 -12.24
C GLN A 63 -1.34 13.21 -13.68
N GLY A 64 -1.22 12.02 -14.27
CA GLY A 64 -0.75 11.85 -15.64
C GLY A 64 -1.71 12.47 -16.66
N VAL A 65 -3.01 12.23 -16.49
CA VAL A 65 -4.07 12.81 -17.34
C VAL A 65 -4.10 14.32 -17.19
N GLU A 66 -4.08 14.85 -15.96
CA GLU A 66 -4.09 16.29 -15.73
C GLU A 66 -2.87 16.99 -16.35
N LYS A 67 -1.66 16.45 -16.10
CA LYS A 67 -0.42 16.98 -16.69
C LYS A 67 -0.41 16.86 -18.21
N GLY A 68 -0.92 15.75 -18.75
CA GLY A 68 -1.02 15.51 -20.18
C GLY A 68 -1.94 16.52 -20.86
N ALA A 69 -3.14 16.72 -20.31
CA ALA A 69 -4.09 17.72 -20.79
C ALA A 69 -3.49 19.14 -20.73
N PHE A 70 -2.89 19.51 -19.60
CA PHE A 70 -2.21 20.80 -19.44
C PHE A 70 -1.12 21.01 -20.50
N ASN A 71 -0.25 20.02 -20.70
CA ASN A 71 0.84 20.09 -21.67
C ASN A 71 0.32 20.16 -23.12
N ALA A 72 -0.76 19.45 -23.45
CA ALA A 72 -1.38 19.50 -24.76
C ALA A 72 -1.98 20.89 -25.05
N THR A 73 -2.66 21.48 -24.07
CA THR A 73 -3.18 22.85 -24.16
C THR A 73 -2.05 23.86 -24.28
N LEU A 74 -0.99 23.72 -23.48
CA LEU A 74 0.19 24.58 -23.55
C LEU A 74 0.90 24.49 -24.91
N ALA A 75 1.03 23.29 -25.48
CA ALA A 75 1.58 23.11 -26.82
C ALA A 75 0.72 23.79 -27.90
N SER A 76 -0.60 23.70 -27.75
CA SER A 76 -1.56 24.37 -28.64
C SER A 76 -1.45 25.89 -28.53
N LEU A 77 -1.37 26.44 -27.31
CA LEU A 77 -1.11 27.86 -27.06
C LEU A 77 0.17 28.34 -27.75
N ARG A 78 1.27 27.62 -27.55
CA ARG A 78 2.56 27.96 -28.18
C ARG A 78 2.48 27.98 -29.70
N ARG A 79 1.76 27.03 -30.31
CA ARG A 79 1.54 27.01 -31.76
C ARG A 79 0.71 28.19 -32.25
N LEU A 80 -0.35 28.57 -31.54
CA LEU A 80 -1.17 29.73 -31.92
C LEU A 80 -0.38 31.04 -31.84
N ILE A 81 0.45 31.20 -30.81
CA ILE A 81 1.28 32.39 -30.65
C ILE A 81 2.39 32.44 -31.71
N ALA A 82 3.13 31.34 -31.89
CA ALA A 82 4.29 31.31 -32.78
C ALA A 82 3.90 31.28 -34.27
N ASN A 83 2.85 30.54 -34.65
CA ASN A 83 2.52 30.31 -36.05
C ASN A 83 1.37 31.18 -36.56
N ALA A 84 0.38 31.48 -35.72
CA ALA A 84 -0.76 32.31 -36.12
C ALA A 84 -0.59 33.79 -35.70
N GLY A 85 0.52 34.15 -35.04
CA GLY A 85 0.83 35.52 -34.64
C GLY A 85 -0.14 36.09 -33.60
N MET A 86 -0.86 35.23 -32.89
CA MET A 86 -1.84 35.64 -31.88
C MET A 86 -1.14 36.10 -30.60
N SER A 87 -1.73 37.06 -29.89
CA SER A 87 -1.30 37.36 -28.52
C SER A 87 -1.64 36.20 -27.58
N ALA A 88 -0.94 36.09 -26.45
CA ALA A 88 -1.23 35.06 -25.45
C ALA A 88 -2.69 35.12 -24.96
N GLU A 89 -3.25 36.32 -24.79
CA GLU A 89 -4.66 36.50 -24.40
C GLU A 89 -5.62 36.02 -25.48
N GLN A 90 -5.35 36.33 -26.76
CA GLN A 90 -6.18 35.89 -27.87
C GLN A 90 -6.15 34.36 -28.00
N ALA A 91 -4.97 33.75 -27.91
CA ALA A 91 -4.82 32.29 -27.95
C ALA A 91 -5.55 31.60 -26.79
N MET A 92 -5.47 32.17 -25.57
CA MET A 92 -6.21 31.64 -24.41
C MET A 92 -7.72 31.80 -24.52
N ASN A 93 -8.21 32.87 -25.16
CA ASN A 93 -9.64 33.03 -25.44
C ASN A 93 -10.13 32.02 -26.49
N VAL A 94 -9.34 31.76 -27.55
CA VAL A 94 -9.68 30.77 -28.59
C VAL A 94 -9.75 29.34 -28.02
N LEU A 95 -8.84 29.00 -27.10
CA LEU A 95 -8.84 27.72 -26.41
C LEU A 95 -9.80 27.68 -25.21
N GLU A 96 -10.63 28.71 -25.04
CA GLU A 96 -11.64 28.82 -23.98
C GLU A 96 -11.08 28.59 -22.56
N ILE A 97 -9.84 28.99 -22.32
CA ILE A 97 -9.17 28.75 -21.03
C ILE A 97 -9.78 29.68 -19.97
N PRO A 98 -10.31 29.12 -18.85
CA PRO A 98 -10.90 29.89 -17.77
C PRO A 98 -9.91 30.89 -17.18
N ALA A 99 -10.39 32.08 -16.81
CA ALA A 99 -9.54 33.15 -16.25
C ALA A 99 -8.75 32.70 -15.01
N SER A 100 -9.32 31.80 -14.21
CA SER A 100 -8.67 31.19 -13.04
C SER A 100 -7.44 30.35 -13.36
N GLU A 101 -7.37 29.77 -14.56
CA GLU A 101 -6.27 28.89 -14.98
C GLU A 101 -5.20 29.61 -15.81
N ARG A 102 -5.51 30.80 -16.36
CA ARG A 102 -4.58 31.58 -17.18
C ARG A 102 -3.24 31.86 -16.49
N PRO A 103 -3.17 32.22 -15.19
CA PRO A 103 -1.88 32.42 -14.52
C PRO A 103 -0.99 31.18 -14.58
N ARG A 104 -1.58 29.98 -14.50
CA ARG A 104 -0.84 28.70 -14.57
C ARG A 104 -0.20 28.50 -15.94
N TYR A 105 -0.94 28.78 -17.02
CA TYR A 105 -0.40 28.67 -18.38
C TYR A 105 0.61 29.77 -18.70
N LEU A 106 0.36 31.01 -18.25
CA LEU A 106 1.29 32.12 -18.41
C LEU A 106 2.62 31.87 -17.71
N ALA A 107 2.59 31.36 -16.47
CA ALA A 107 3.79 30.98 -15.73
C ALA A 107 4.59 29.86 -16.41
N ALA A 108 3.93 28.98 -17.17
CA ALA A 108 4.59 27.91 -17.92
C ALA A 108 5.11 28.34 -19.31
N MET A 109 4.78 29.56 -19.76
CA MET A 109 5.25 30.14 -21.03
C MET A 109 6.37 31.16 -20.85
N GLY A 110 6.59 31.69 -19.64
CA GLY A 110 7.76 32.50 -19.27
C GLY A 110 9.01 31.65 -19.09
#